data_AF-A0A218ZD25-F1
#
_entry.id   AF-A0A218ZD25-F1
#
_cell.length_a   1.000
_cell.length_b   1.000
_cell.length_c   1.000
_cell.angle_alpha   90.00
_cell.angle_beta   90.00
_cell.angle_gamma   90.00
#
_symmetry.space_group_name_H-M   'P 1'
#
loop_
_entity.id
_entity.type
_entity.pdbx_description
1 polymer ?
#
loop_
_entity_poly.entity_id
_entity_poly.type
_entity_poly.pdbx_seq_one_letter_code
_entity_poly.pdbx_strand_id
1 'polypeptide(L)'
;MKRKLDANDVPAPAPATELEGKKEDTTFAGLGLDSRLLQGIAKENFQTPTLVQSKAIPLALEGRDILARAKTGSGKTAAYLLPILHSILKRKLTSSGKCTSALILVPTRELADQVLKVVETFSAFCAKDIRAVNLTQKVSDAVQRSLLADSPDIVIATPARASINLNTAAFSLENLAHLVIDEADLVLSYGYDEDLQNVAKIMPKGLQTILMSATLTSEVEVLKGLFCRNPVVLKLEEAEAEGEGVSQFVVKCAEDEKFLLAYVIFKLKLIKGKCIIFVGDIDRCYRLKLFLEQFGTRSCILNSELPVNSRIHVVEEFNKNVYDIIIASDEHEVLGDEDEPKEEDGGEEAADAGGDAKAGKGSKAVPETQPSKKKRKTVKKDREYGVSRGIDFKNVACVLNFDLPTSSKSYTHRIGRTARAGQTGMALSFVVPAELFRKHKPTSIESAKDDEKVLAKIVKHQMKKGKEVKPYNFDMKQIEAFRYRMGDALRAVTGIAIREARTRELRQELIKSEKLKRHFEENPEDLHHLRHDGELRPARVQSHMKHIPDYLLPKEGRKGLAAGDVGFVGIRKTSENRIRKARAVNRGKGRGKKVVGRKIDPLKTFKGSSRK
;
A
#
# COMPACT_ATOMS: atom_id res chain seq x y z
N MET A 1 -22.67 30.81 -37.76
CA MET A 1 -22.43 31.59 -36.52
C MET A 1 -23.75 32.06 -35.95
N LYS A 2 -24.21 31.46 -34.85
CA LYS A 2 -25.10 32.09 -33.86
C LYS A 2 -24.75 31.45 -32.50
N ARG A 3 -23.99 32.17 -31.68
CA ARG A 3 -23.65 31.74 -30.30
C ARG A 3 -24.83 32.16 -29.41
N LYS A 4 -25.37 31.24 -28.61
CA LYS A 4 -26.30 31.57 -27.53
C LYS A 4 -25.49 32.21 -26.40
N LEU A 5 -25.92 33.40 -25.96
CA LEU A 5 -25.39 34.14 -24.81
C LEU A 5 -26.18 33.72 -23.55
N ASP A 6 -25.55 33.77 -22.39
CA ASP A 6 -26.21 33.64 -21.08
C ASP A 6 -26.61 35.02 -20.53
N ALA A 7 -27.31 35.04 -19.38
CA ALA A 7 -28.01 36.22 -18.86
C ALA A 7 -27.12 37.40 -18.41
N ASN A 8 -25.79 37.31 -18.56
CA ASN A 8 -24.84 38.33 -18.12
C ASN A 8 -23.83 38.77 -19.20
N ASP A 9 -23.97 38.37 -20.47
CA ASP A 9 -23.12 38.82 -21.60
C ASP A 9 -21.60 38.64 -21.38
N VAL A 10 -21.18 37.61 -20.63
CA VAL A 10 -19.76 37.26 -20.42
C VAL A 10 -19.42 35.98 -21.20
N PRO A 11 -18.31 35.92 -21.97
CA PRO A 11 -17.91 34.68 -22.62
C PRO A 11 -17.53 33.61 -21.59
N ALA A 12 -18.33 32.55 -21.48
CA ALA A 12 -18.02 31.38 -20.66
C ALA A 12 -16.71 30.70 -21.14
N PRO A 13 -15.79 30.31 -20.24
CA PRO A 13 -14.60 29.56 -20.60
C PRO A 13 -15.03 28.19 -21.17
N ALA A 14 -14.43 27.81 -22.30
CA ALA A 14 -14.75 26.56 -22.98
C ALA A 14 -14.54 25.34 -22.05
N PRO A 15 -15.50 24.39 -21.98
CA PRO A 15 -15.33 23.19 -21.18
C PRO A 15 -14.22 22.32 -21.77
N ALA A 16 -13.38 21.78 -20.89
CA ALA A 16 -12.40 20.75 -21.23
C ALA A 16 -13.12 19.56 -21.89
N THR A 17 -12.67 19.15 -23.08
CA THR A 17 -13.27 18.09 -23.86
C THR A 17 -13.09 16.74 -23.14
N GLU A 18 -14.09 16.32 -22.37
CA GLU A 18 -14.17 14.97 -21.80
C GLU A 18 -14.60 14.00 -22.90
N LEU A 19 -13.68 13.13 -23.34
CA LEU A 19 -13.98 12.08 -24.32
C LEU A 19 -14.34 10.78 -23.58
N GLU A 20 -15.63 10.45 -23.55
CA GLU A 20 -16.12 9.14 -23.09
C GLU A 20 -15.84 8.04 -24.13
N GLY A 21 -15.28 6.91 -23.69
CA GLY A 21 -14.75 5.86 -24.57
C GLY A 21 -15.80 4.86 -25.05
N LYS A 22 -16.13 4.88 -26.36
CA LYS A 22 -16.62 3.69 -27.07
C LYS A 22 -15.44 2.83 -27.55
N LYS A 23 -15.60 1.49 -27.50
CA LYS A 23 -14.66 0.51 -28.04
C LYS A 23 -14.69 0.56 -29.58
N GLU A 24 -13.67 1.16 -30.18
CA GLU A 24 -13.33 0.94 -31.59
C GLU A 24 -12.28 -0.16 -31.66
N ASP A 25 -12.37 -1.04 -32.66
CA ASP A 25 -11.42 -2.13 -32.92
C ASP A 25 -10.08 -1.56 -33.43
N THR A 26 -9.32 -0.94 -32.53
CA THR A 26 -8.01 -0.38 -32.83
C THR A 26 -6.94 -1.47 -32.77
N THR A 27 -6.11 -1.61 -33.79
CA THR A 27 -4.93 -2.51 -33.78
C THR A 27 -3.65 -1.73 -33.56
N PHE A 28 -2.59 -2.38 -33.03
CA PHE A 28 -1.28 -1.72 -32.85
C PHE A 28 -0.70 -1.19 -34.18
N ALA A 29 -0.92 -1.92 -35.28
CA ALA A 29 -0.49 -1.48 -36.61
C ALA A 29 -1.19 -0.19 -37.05
N GLY A 30 -2.46 -0.01 -36.65
CA GLY A 30 -3.23 1.22 -36.92
C GLY A 30 -2.79 2.44 -36.11
N LEU A 31 -1.90 2.29 -35.13
CA LEU A 31 -1.42 3.39 -34.29
C LEU A 31 -0.21 4.16 -34.89
N GLY A 32 0.31 3.73 -36.04
CA GLY A 32 1.41 4.44 -36.73
C GLY A 32 2.78 4.30 -36.07
N LEU A 33 3.02 3.22 -35.32
CA LEU A 33 4.31 2.95 -34.67
C LEU A 33 5.39 2.45 -35.65
N ASP A 34 6.66 2.52 -35.25
CA ASP A 34 7.79 2.01 -36.06
C ASP A 34 7.67 0.48 -36.20
N SER A 35 7.95 -0.05 -37.40
CA SER A 35 7.85 -1.48 -37.71
C SER A 35 8.66 -2.38 -36.76
N ARG A 36 9.81 -1.92 -36.24
CA ARG A 36 10.64 -2.67 -35.28
C ARG A 36 9.97 -2.77 -33.91
N LEU A 37 9.26 -1.73 -33.50
CA LEU A 37 8.47 -1.74 -32.26
C LEU A 37 7.26 -2.68 -32.41
N LEU A 38 6.62 -2.70 -33.57
CA LEU A 38 5.53 -3.64 -33.87
C LEU A 38 6.01 -5.11 -33.79
N GLN A 39 7.23 -5.41 -34.25
CA GLN A 39 7.84 -6.73 -34.07
C GLN A 39 8.08 -7.06 -32.59
N GLY A 40 8.52 -6.09 -31.79
CA GLY A 40 8.68 -6.23 -30.34
C GLY A 40 7.36 -6.54 -29.64
N ILE A 41 6.29 -5.82 -29.98
CA ILE A 41 4.93 -6.04 -29.48
C ILE A 41 4.43 -7.44 -29.85
N ALA A 42 4.62 -7.85 -31.10
CA ALA A 42 4.20 -9.18 -31.58
C ALA A 42 4.94 -10.32 -30.85
N LYS A 43 6.24 -10.15 -30.54
CA LYS A 43 7.03 -11.12 -29.78
C LYS A 43 6.49 -11.36 -28.37
N GLU A 44 5.96 -10.33 -27.73
CA GLU A 44 5.31 -10.42 -26.41
C GLU A 44 3.87 -10.96 -26.46
N ASN A 45 3.38 -11.32 -27.65
CA ASN A 45 2.02 -11.81 -27.88
C ASN A 45 0.92 -10.81 -27.47
N PHE A 46 1.20 -9.50 -27.55
CA PHE A 46 0.17 -8.48 -27.37
C PHE A 46 -0.68 -8.38 -28.64
N GLN A 47 -1.91 -8.91 -28.57
CA GLN A 47 -2.82 -8.98 -29.72
C GLN A 47 -3.46 -7.62 -30.04
N THR A 48 -4.00 -6.94 -29.02
CA THR A 48 -4.74 -5.69 -29.17
C THR A 48 -4.30 -4.67 -28.11
N PRO A 49 -4.27 -3.37 -28.44
CA PRO A 49 -3.99 -2.32 -27.46
C PRO A 49 -5.08 -2.29 -26.38
N THR A 50 -4.67 -2.08 -25.13
CA THR A 50 -5.60 -1.81 -24.03
C THR A 50 -6.27 -0.44 -24.21
N LEU A 51 -7.32 -0.16 -23.44
CA LEU A 51 -8.06 1.11 -23.56
C LEU A 51 -7.16 2.33 -23.32
N VAL A 52 -6.23 2.25 -22.36
CA VAL A 52 -5.25 3.32 -22.12
C VAL A 52 -4.25 3.44 -23.25
N GLN A 53 -3.83 2.34 -23.86
CA GLN A 53 -2.91 2.37 -25.00
C GLN A 53 -3.58 2.98 -26.24
N SER A 54 -4.81 2.55 -26.58
CA SER A 54 -5.52 3.03 -27.77
C SER A 54 -5.85 4.52 -27.72
N LYS A 55 -6.09 5.07 -26.51
CA LYS A 55 -6.37 6.51 -26.35
C LYS A 55 -5.11 7.35 -26.11
N ALA A 56 -4.13 6.87 -25.34
CA ALA A 56 -2.96 7.68 -25.01
C ALA A 56 -1.90 7.69 -26.12
N ILE A 57 -1.68 6.57 -26.84
CA ILE A 57 -0.60 6.48 -27.84
C ILE A 57 -0.78 7.51 -28.97
N PRO A 58 -1.96 7.66 -29.61
CA PRO A 58 -2.12 8.66 -30.67
C PRO A 58 -1.86 10.08 -30.17
N LEU A 59 -2.41 10.44 -29.01
CA LEU A 59 -2.20 11.74 -28.38
C LEU A 59 -0.73 12.00 -28.04
N ALA A 60 -0.02 10.96 -27.63
CA ALA A 60 1.38 11.06 -27.31
C ALA A 60 2.22 11.26 -28.59
N LEU A 61 1.89 10.58 -29.69
CA LEU A 61 2.55 10.76 -30.98
C LEU A 61 2.33 12.15 -31.58
N GLU A 62 1.20 12.79 -31.29
CA GLU A 62 0.93 14.20 -31.63
C GLU A 62 1.76 15.21 -30.81
N GLY A 63 2.46 14.76 -29.76
CA GLY A 63 3.26 15.62 -28.88
C GLY A 63 2.45 16.35 -27.81
N ARG A 64 1.20 15.93 -27.53
CA ARG A 64 0.37 16.55 -26.49
C ARG A 64 0.77 16.09 -25.09
N ASP A 65 0.68 16.98 -24.11
CA ASP A 65 0.78 16.60 -22.69
C ASP A 65 -0.42 15.72 -22.31
N ILE A 66 -0.18 14.70 -21.50
CA ILE A 66 -1.20 13.71 -21.12
C ILE A 66 -1.21 13.55 -19.61
N LEU A 67 -2.41 13.60 -19.03
CA LEU A 67 -2.66 13.17 -17.66
C LEU A 67 -3.67 12.03 -17.72
N ALA A 68 -3.20 10.80 -17.53
CA ALA A 68 -4.04 9.62 -17.64
C ALA A 68 -4.29 8.97 -16.27
N ARG A 69 -5.57 8.82 -15.94
CA ARG A 69 -6.05 8.02 -14.82
C ARG A 69 -6.41 6.63 -15.33
N ALA A 70 -5.62 5.64 -14.95
CA ALA A 70 -5.86 4.24 -15.30
C ALA A 70 -5.41 3.28 -14.19
N LYS A 71 -6.11 2.15 -14.07
CA LYS A 71 -5.87 1.14 -13.03
C LYS A 71 -4.47 0.53 -13.16
N THR A 72 -3.92 0.00 -12.07
CA THR A 72 -2.70 -0.83 -12.16
C THR A 72 -2.98 -2.07 -13.02
N GLY A 73 -2.02 -2.46 -13.87
CA GLY A 73 -2.19 -3.58 -14.80
C GLY A 73 -2.93 -3.25 -16.11
N SER A 74 -3.47 -2.04 -16.28
CA SER A 74 -4.12 -1.60 -17.54
C SER A 74 -3.16 -1.40 -18.72
N GLY A 75 -1.86 -1.57 -18.51
CA GLY A 75 -0.85 -1.37 -19.57
C GLY A 75 -0.35 0.07 -19.73
N LYS A 76 -0.44 0.91 -18.68
CA LYS A 76 0.07 2.30 -18.61
C LYS A 76 1.51 2.43 -19.13
N THR A 77 2.38 1.51 -18.73
CA THR A 77 3.81 1.53 -19.09
C THR A 77 4.03 1.50 -20.60
N ALA A 78 3.32 0.62 -21.33
CA ALA A 78 3.42 0.58 -22.78
C ALA A 78 2.79 1.82 -23.44
N ALA A 79 1.75 2.40 -22.83
CA ALA A 79 1.03 3.55 -23.37
C ALA A 79 1.91 4.80 -23.49
N TYR A 80 2.88 5.01 -22.59
CA TYR A 80 3.87 6.10 -22.72
C TYR A 80 5.20 5.64 -23.37
N LEU A 81 5.63 4.39 -23.17
CA LEU A 81 6.92 3.95 -23.72
C LEU A 81 6.90 3.83 -25.25
N LEU A 82 5.87 3.24 -25.83
CA LEU A 82 5.79 3.05 -27.29
C LEU A 82 5.93 4.37 -28.09
N PRO A 83 5.19 5.45 -27.76
CA PRO A 83 5.37 6.73 -28.47
C PRO A 83 6.75 7.37 -28.21
N ILE A 84 7.31 7.23 -27.01
CA ILE A 84 8.67 7.74 -26.70
C ILE A 84 9.72 7.00 -27.53
N LEU A 85 9.69 5.66 -27.55
CA LEU A 85 10.61 4.85 -28.35
C LEU A 85 10.48 5.19 -29.84
N HIS A 86 9.26 5.37 -30.35
CA HIS A 86 9.03 5.80 -31.72
C HIS A 86 9.66 7.18 -32.00
N SER A 87 9.45 8.15 -31.11
CA SER A 87 10.02 9.50 -31.23
C SER A 87 11.56 9.47 -31.26
N ILE A 88 12.18 8.64 -30.42
CA ILE A 88 13.65 8.45 -30.39
C ILE A 88 14.15 7.89 -31.71
N LEU A 89 13.51 6.83 -32.22
CA LEU A 89 13.88 6.23 -33.51
C LEU A 89 13.73 7.23 -34.66
N LYS A 90 12.63 7.99 -34.69
CA LYS A 90 12.38 9.02 -35.70
C LYS A 90 13.44 10.12 -35.67
N ARG A 91 13.82 10.59 -34.48
CA ARG A 91 14.90 11.57 -34.32
C ARG A 91 16.24 11.04 -34.82
N LYS A 92 16.57 9.77 -34.54
CA LYS A 92 17.84 9.15 -34.96
C LYS A 92 17.96 8.96 -36.47
N LEU A 93 16.83 8.92 -37.20
CA LEU A 93 16.84 8.95 -38.66
C LEU A 93 17.30 10.30 -39.22
N THR A 94 17.05 11.40 -38.49
CA THR A 94 17.37 12.76 -38.95
C THR A 94 18.62 13.35 -38.28
N SER A 95 18.99 12.88 -37.10
CA SER A 95 20.14 13.39 -36.32
C SER A 95 20.88 12.26 -35.63
N SER A 96 22.19 12.15 -35.92
CA SER A 96 23.08 11.12 -35.38
C SER A 96 23.64 11.46 -33.99
N GLY A 97 23.26 12.61 -33.41
CA GLY A 97 23.74 13.06 -32.11
C GLY A 97 23.25 12.16 -30.96
N LYS A 98 24.17 11.76 -30.06
CA LYS A 98 23.83 11.10 -28.81
C LYS A 98 23.28 12.16 -27.84
N CYS A 99 22.08 11.94 -27.32
CA CYS A 99 21.48 12.82 -26.32
C CYS A 99 20.43 12.09 -25.49
N THR A 100 20.23 12.58 -24.26
CA THR A 100 19.13 12.14 -23.42
C THR A 100 17.84 12.79 -23.86
N SER A 101 16.95 11.99 -24.44
CA SER A 101 15.67 12.45 -25.00
C SER A 101 14.47 12.21 -24.09
N ALA A 102 14.57 11.29 -23.13
CA ALA A 102 13.49 10.98 -22.20
C ALA A 102 13.98 10.78 -20.76
N LEU A 103 13.23 11.34 -19.80
CA LEU A 103 13.40 11.12 -18.37
C LEU A 103 12.11 10.51 -17.82
N ILE A 104 12.23 9.36 -17.18
CA ILE A 104 11.10 8.65 -16.57
C ILE A 104 11.31 8.63 -15.06
N LEU A 105 10.43 9.34 -14.35
CA LEU A 105 10.39 9.40 -12.89
C LEU A 105 9.40 8.35 -12.36
N VAL A 106 9.88 7.51 -11.45
CA VAL A 106 9.09 6.44 -10.81
C VAL A 106 9.25 6.50 -9.29
N PRO A 107 8.27 6.03 -8.49
CA PRO A 107 8.31 6.10 -7.03
C PRO A 107 9.29 5.10 -6.39
N THR A 108 9.56 3.95 -7.03
CA THR A 108 10.37 2.86 -6.45
C THR A 108 11.44 2.36 -7.40
N ARG A 109 12.49 1.78 -6.83
CA ARG A 109 13.52 1.05 -7.58
C ARG A 109 12.93 -0.16 -8.31
N GLU A 110 12.01 -0.86 -7.68
CA GLU A 110 11.38 -2.06 -8.24
C GLU A 110 10.57 -1.70 -9.48
N LEU A 111 9.87 -0.56 -9.47
CA LEU A 111 9.18 -0.04 -10.64
C LEU A 111 10.17 0.43 -11.71
N ALA A 112 11.29 1.06 -11.33
CA ALA A 112 12.34 1.43 -12.27
C ALA A 112 12.89 0.22 -13.04
N ASP A 113 13.15 -0.89 -12.34
CA ASP A 113 13.59 -2.15 -12.94
C ASP A 113 12.50 -2.77 -13.85
N GLN A 114 11.22 -2.62 -13.51
CA GLN A 114 10.12 -3.06 -14.36
C GLN A 114 10.06 -2.24 -15.65
N VAL A 115 10.14 -0.91 -15.55
CA VAL A 115 10.13 -0.01 -16.72
C VAL A 115 11.32 -0.30 -17.64
N LEU A 116 12.53 -0.48 -17.08
CA LEU A 116 13.72 -0.81 -17.86
C LEU A 116 13.54 -2.11 -18.67
N LYS A 117 12.99 -3.17 -18.05
CA LYS A 117 12.71 -4.43 -18.74
C LYS A 117 11.71 -4.24 -19.88
N VAL A 118 10.68 -3.42 -19.68
CA VAL A 118 9.69 -3.14 -20.74
C VAL A 118 10.34 -2.37 -21.89
N VAL A 119 11.25 -1.43 -21.60
CA VAL A 119 12.06 -0.75 -22.63
C VAL A 119 12.90 -1.75 -23.42
N GLU A 120 13.63 -2.66 -22.76
CA GLU A 120 14.44 -3.71 -23.42
C GLU A 120 13.57 -4.64 -24.27
N THR A 121 12.37 -4.95 -23.77
CA THR A 121 11.42 -5.84 -24.43
C THR A 121 10.89 -5.23 -25.73
N PHE A 122 10.37 -4.01 -25.68
CA PHE A 122 9.85 -3.33 -26.88
C PHE A 122 10.96 -2.89 -27.83
N SER A 123 12.17 -2.64 -27.33
CA SER A 123 13.32 -2.29 -28.17
C SER A 123 14.11 -3.50 -28.67
N ALA A 124 13.66 -4.74 -28.48
CA ALA A 124 14.41 -5.95 -28.84
C ALA A 124 14.89 -5.99 -30.31
N PHE A 125 14.13 -5.40 -31.24
CA PHE A 125 14.46 -5.32 -32.67
C PHE A 125 15.12 -3.98 -33.08
N CYS A 126 15.38 -3.10 -32.13
CA CYS A 126 16.12 -1.84 -32.30
C CYS A 126 17.08 -1.56 -31.13
N ALA A 127 17.60 -2.62 -30.49
CA ALA A 127 18.41 -2.51 -29.28
C ALA A 127 19.75 -1.77 -29.52
N LYS A 128 20.24 -1.76 -30.76
CA LYS A 128 21.42 -0.95 -31.16
C LYS A 128 21.11 0.54 -31.21
N ASP A 129 19.85 0.88 -31.43
CA ASP A 129 19.37 2.25 -31.63
C ASP A 129 18.79 2.86 -30.36
N ILE A 130 18.55 2.10 -29.29
CA ILE A 130 17.94 2.61 -28.05
C ILE A 130 18.78 2.17 -26.86
N ARG A 131 19.27 3.16 -26.09
CA ARG A 131 20.01 2.92 -24.85
C ARG A 131 19.24 3.52 -23.68
N ALA A 132 18.98 2.72 -22.66
CA ALA A 132 18.31 3.13 -21.43
C ALA A 132 19.17 2.83 -20.19
N VAL A 133 19.14 3.71 -19.21
CA VAL A 133 19.88 3.57 -17.95
C VAL A 133 18.93 3.74 -16.77
N ASN A 134 19.01 2.83 -15.79
CA ASN A 134 18.28 2.93 -14.53
C ASN A 134 19.22 3.37 -13.39
N LEU A 135 19.00 4.59 -12.85
CA LEU A 135 19.81 5.19 -11.79
C LEU A 135 19.54 4.64 -10.38
N THR A 136 18.63 3.68 -10.26
CA THR A 136 18.30 3.00 -9.00
C THR A 136 19.02 1.65 -8.84
N GLN A 137 19.77 1.22 -9.87
CA GLN A 137 20.57 -0.01 -9.81
C GLN A 137 21.70 0.13 -8.79
N LYS A 138 22.01 -0.99 -8.12
CA LYS A 138 23.11 -1.08 -7.15
C LYS A 138 24.46 -1.23 -7.87
N VAL A 139 24.88 -0.19 -8.56
CA VAL A 139 26.22 -0.07 -9.18
C VAL A 139 27.02 1.01 -8.46
N SER A 140 28.35 0.99 -8.61
CA SER A 140 29.18 2.06 -8.04
C SER A 140 28.91 3.39 -8.76
N ASP A 141 29.08 4.50 -8.06
CA ASP A 141 28.87 5.84 -8.65
C ASP A 141 29.79 6.10 -9.85
N ALA A 142 30.97 5.47 -9.90
CA ALA A 142 31.88 5.53 -11.04
C ALA A 142 31.29 4.85 -12.28
N VAL A 143 30.69 3.65 -12.12
CA VAL A 143 30.03 2.94 -13.22
C VAL A 143 28.80 3.71 -13.69
N GLN A 144 27.99 4.23 -12.76
CA GLN A 144 26.83 5.04 -13.11
C GLN A 144 27.22 6.29 -13.90
N ARG A 145 28.27 7.00 -13.49
CA ARG A 145 28.80 8.16 -14.22
C ARG A 145 29.28 7.78 -15.62
N SER A 146 29.96 6.64 -15.77
CA SER A 146 30.36 6.15 -17.10
C SER A 146 29.17 5.88 -18.01
N LEU A 147 28.10 5.25 -17.49
CA LEU A 147 26.88 4.98 -18.26
C LEU A 147 26.16 6.27 -18.68
N LEU A 148 26.16 7.29 -17.81
CA LEU A 148 25.57 8.60 -18.11
C LEU A 148 26.41 9.42 -19.10
N ALA A 149 27.74 9.33 -19.03
CA ALA A 149 28.65 10.00 -19.97
C ALA A 149 28.43 9.54 -21.42
N ASP A 150 27.97 8.31 -21.62
CA ASP A 150 27.62 7.75 -22.93
C ASP A 150 26.33 8.34 -23.55
N SER A 151 25.68 9.28 -22.85
CA SER A 151 24.45 9.97 -23.26
C SER A 151 23.36 8.99 -23.68
N PRO A 152 22.79 8.21 -22.73
CA PRO A 152 21.72 7.27 -23.00
C PRO A 152 20.47 8.00 -23.49
N ASP A 153 19.65 7.36 -24.33
CA ASP A 153 18.45 7.98 -24.89
C ASP A 153 17.34 8.15 -23.84
N ILE A 154 17.30 7.24 -22.86
CA ILE A 154 16.31 7.18 -21.79
C ILE A 154 17.02 7.06 -20.44
N VAL A 155 16.64 7.89 -19.48
CA VAL A 155 17.04 7.77 -18.07
C VAL A 155 15.81 7.45 -17.23
N ILE A 156 15.90 6.39 -16.42
CA ILE A 156 14.85 5.97 -15.47
C ILE A 156 15.39 6.18 -14.06
N ALA A 157 14.65 6.88 -13.21
CA ALA A 157 15.11 7.20 -11.87
C ALA A 157 13.95 7.44 -10.88
N THR A 158 14.24 7.32 -9.59
CA THR A 158 13.41 7.98 -8.57
C THR A 158 13.73 9.48 -8.56
N PRO A 159 12.79 10.36 -8.12
CA PRO A 159 13.03 11.80 -8.08
C PRO A 159 14.31 12.17 -7.31
N ALA A 160 14.56 11.54 -6.17
CA ALA A 160 15.79 11.74 -5.40
C ALA A 160 17.06 11.44 -6.20
N ARG A 161 17.10 10.32 -6.94
CA ARG A 161 18.27 9.98 -7.77
C ARG A 161 18.40 10.93 -8.96
N ALA A 162 17.28 11.34 -9.57
CA ALA A 162 17.30 12.30 -10.66
C ALA A 162 17.83 13.67 -10.19
N SER A 163 17.26 14.20 -9.11
CA SER A 163 17.65 15.45 -8.44
C SER A 163 19.15 15.49 -8.15
N ILE A 164 19.70 14.46 -7.49
CA ILE A 164 21.13 14.38 -7.18
C ILE A 164 21.99 14.42 -8.46
N ASN A 165 21.66 13.62 -9.47
CA ASN A 165 22.50 13.50 -10.68
C ASN A 165 22.41 14.74 -11.57
N LEU A 166 21.27 15.44 -11.58
CA LEU A 166 21.09 16.70 -12.27
C LEU A 166 21.87 17.83 -11.58
N ASN A 167 21.82 17.90 -10.25
CA ASN A 167 22.55 18.90 -9.48
C ASN A 167 24.08 18.73 -9.62
N THR A 168 24.57 17.50 -9.79
CA THR A 168 25.99 17.24 -10.07
C THR A 168 26.35 17.33 -11.55
N ALA A 169 25.43 17.75 -12.42
CA ALA A 169 25.59 17.79 -13.87
C ALA A 169 26.10 16.46 -14.47
N ALA A 170 25.68 15.32 -13.91
CA ALA A 170 26.12 13.99 -14.36
C ALA A 170 25.57 13.64 -15.75
N PHE A 171 24.46 14.27 -16.17
CA PHE A 171 23.93 14.22 -17.53
C PHE A 171 23.17 15.51 -17.84
N SER A 172 23.05 15.84 -19.14
CA SER A 172 22.36 17.04 -19.62
C SER A 172 20.90 16.76 -19.96
N LEU A 173 20.03 17.75 -19.70
CA LEU A 173 18.62 17.78 -20.11
C LEU A 173 18.37 18.70 -21.31
N GLU A 174 19.41 19.27 -21.93
CA GLU A 174 19.27 20.27 -22.99
C GLU A 174 18.39 19.81 -24.17
N ASN A 175 18.51 18.53 -24.54
CA ASN A 175 17.78 17.91 -25.64
C ASN A 175 16.62 17.01 -25.17
N LEU A 176 16.15 17.20 -23.94
CA LEU A 176 15.06 16.41 -23.38
C LEU A 176 13.75 16.75 -24.09
N ALA A 177 13.14 15.75 -24.74
CA ALA A 177 11.86 15.90 -25.42
C ALA A 177 10.68 15.39 -24.58
N HIS A 178 10.93 14.39 -23.72
CA HIS A 178 9.89 13.65 -23.00
C HIS A 178 10.17 13.60 -21.50
N LEU A 179 9.18 13.98 -20.69
CA LEU A 179 9.15 13.74 -19.25
C LEU A 179 7.97 12.83 -18.91
N VAL A 180 8.23 11.75 -18.19
CA VAL A 180 7.19 10.86 -17.67
C VAL A 180 7.24 10.85 -16.15
N ILE A 181 6.08 10.95 -15.52
CA ILE A 181 5.92 10.62 -14.10
C ILE A 181 4.93 9.47 -14.00
N ASP A 182 5.45 8.28 -13.74
CA ASP A 182 4.65 7.07 -13.60
C ASP A 182 4.28 6.84 -12.13
N GLU A 183 3.07 6.37 -11.92
CA GLU A 183 2.43 6.27 -10.60
C GLU A 183 2.53 7.59 -9.81
N ALA A 184 2.09 8.69 -10.43
CA ALA A 184 2.25 10.06 -9.95
C ALA A 184 1.66 10.31 -8.55
N ASP A 185 0.57 9.62 -8.19
CA ASP A 185 0.01 9.64 -6.84
C ASP A 185 0.98 9.09 -5.79
N LEU A 186 1.89 8.20 -6.18
CA LEU A 186 2.86 7.57 -5.27
C LEU A 186 4.09 8.42 -5.08
N VAL A 187 4.52 9.08 -6.14
CA VAL A 187 5.74 9.89 -6.14
C VAL A 187 5.68 10.95 -5.03
N LEU A 188 4.55 11.65 -4.88
CA LEU A 188 4.38 12.61 -3.79
C LEU A 188 4.13 11.96 -2.44
N SER A 189 3.39 10.83 -2.38
CA SER A 189 3.19 10.11 -1.11
C SER A 189 4.49 9.58 -0.48
N TYR A 190 5.59 9.52 -1.24
CA TYR A 190 6.89 9.07 -0.75
C TYR A 190 7.78 10.23 -0.27
N GLY A 191 7.26 11.46 -0.25
CA GLY A 191 7.97 12.64 0.25
C GLY A 191 9.02 13.18 -0.72
N TYR A 192 8.81 13.00 -2.03
CA TYR A 192 9.73 13.51 -3.06
C TYR A 192 9.47 14.98 -3.46
N ASP A 193 8.71 15.74 -2.68
CA ASP A 193 8.30 17.11 -3.00
C ASP A 193 9.49 18.03 -3.29
N GLU A 194 10.50 18.06 -2.41
CA GLU A 194 11.68 18.91 -2.58
C GLU A 194 12.50 18.50 -3.81
N ASP A 195 12.67 17.19 -4.01
CA ASP A 195 13.39 16.63 -5.15
C ASP A 195 12.70 16.96 -6.47
N LEU A 196 11.38 16.83 -6.54
CA LEU A 196 10.59 17.16 -7.73
C LEU A 196 10.64 18.65 -8.03
N GLN A 197 10.59 19.51 -7.02
CA GLN A 197 10.77 20.96 -7.22
C GLN A 197 12.16 21.29 -7.78
N ASN A 198 13.21 20.62 -7.30
CA ASN A 198 14.56 20.81 -7.82
C ASN A 198 14.68 20.33 -9.26
N VAL A 199 14.11 19.17 -9.58
CA VAL A 199 14.04 18.65 -10.95
C VAL A 199 13.28 19.63 -11.85
N ALA A 200 12.11 20.13 -11.43
CA ALA A 200 11.29 21.06 -12.19
C ALA A 200 12.01 22.37 -12.56
N LYS A 201 12.88 22.89 -11.68
CA LYS A 201 13.67 24.11 -11.94
C LYS A 201 14.67 23.97 -13.08
N ILE A 202 15.16 22.75 -13.34
CA ILE A 202 16.21 22.46 -14.33
C ILE A 202 15.59 22.02 -15.68
N MET A 203 14.29 21.74 -15.71
CA MET A 203 13.61 21.23 -16.91
C MET A 203 13.58 22.24 -18.06
N PRO A 204 13.89 21.82 -19.30
CA PRO A 204 13.77 22.69 -20.47
C PRO A 204 12.31 23.06 -20.77
N LYS A 205 12.10 24.13 -21.53
CA LYS A 205 10.77 24.51 -22.00
C LYS A 205 10.43 23.76 -23.28
N GLY A 206 9.15 23.40 -23.47
CA GLY A 206 8.66 22.80 -24.72
C GLY A 206 8.81 21.27 -24.79
N LEU A 207 9.05 20.62 -23.64
CA LEU A 207 8.99 19.17 -23.53
C LEU A 207 7.54 18.68 -23.44
N GLN A 208 7.30 17.45 -23.89
CA GLN A 208 6.04 16.74 -23.68
C GLN A 208 6.05 16.05 -22.31
N THR A 209 5.03 16.32 -21.49
CA THR A 209 4.86 15.70 -20.17
C THR A 209 3.74 14.67 -20.18
N ILE A 210 4.02 13.45 -19.70
CA ILE A 210 3.04 12.38 -19.52
C ILE A 210 2.98 11.98 -18.04
N LEU A 211 1.85 12.25 -17.40
CA LEU A 211 1.54 11.84 -16.03
C LEU A 211 0.61 10.62 -16.06
N MET A 212 1.05 9.53 -15.47
CA MET A 212 0.27 8.30 -15.31
C MET A 212 -0.05 8.10 -13.84
N SER A 213 -1.34 7.95 -13.49
CA SER A 213 -1.76 7.74 -12.10
C SER A 213 -2.94 6.78 -12.01
N ALA A 214 -3.08 6.07 -10.89
CA ALA A 214 -4.30 5.32 -10.60
C ALA A 214 -5.44 6.23 -10.13
N THR A 215 -5.09 7.37 -9.51
CA THR A 215 -6.04 8.27 -8.87
C THR A 215 -5.83 9.73 -9.30
N LEU A 216 -6.89 10.53 -9.22
CA LEU A 216 -6.83 11.98 -9.36
C LEU A 216 -6.96 12.57 -7.96
N THR A 217 -5.83 12.82 -7.32
CA THR A 217 -5.74 13.43 -5.99
C THR A 217 -5.22 14.87 -6.12
N SER A 218 -5.30 15.64 -5.03
CA SER A 218 -4.68 16.96 -4.94
C SER A 218 -3.17 16.89 -5.22
N GLU A 219 -2.51 15.79 -4.88
CA GLU A 219 -1.10 15.55 -5.20
C GLU A 219 -0.84 15.55 -6.72
N VAL A 220 -1.69 14.86 -7.48
CA VAL A 220 -1.58 14.82 -8.95
C VAL A 220 -1.82 16.21 -9.55
N GLU A 221 -2.71 17.01 -8.97
CA GLU A 221 -2.91 18.41 -9.39
C GLU A 221 -1.68 19.29 -9.11
N VAL A 222 -0.93 19.04 -8.03
CA VAL A 222 0.36 19.72 -7.77
C VAL A 222 1.37 19.37 -8.87
N LEU A 223 1.52 18.08 -9.21
CA LEU A 223 2.44 17.65 -10.28
C LEU A 223 2.04 18.21 -11.65
N LYS A 224 0.74 18.24 -11.94
CA LYS A 224 0.19 18.86 -13.14
C LYS A 224 0.59 20.33 -13.23
N GLY A 225 0.46 21.09 -12.13
CA GLY A 225 0.87 22.50 -12.08
C GLY A 225 2.38 22.72 -12.22
N LEU A 226 3.20 21.76 -11.76
CA LEU A 226 4.66 21.85 -11.85
C LEU A 226 5.21 21.52 -13.24
N PHE A 227 4.66 20.51 -13.92
CA PHE A 227 5.29 19.92 -15.11
C PHE A 227 4.48 20.01 -16.41
N CYS A 228 3.15 20.21 -16.36
CA CYS A 228 2.30 20.15 -17.55
C CYS A 228 1.92 21.54 -18.06
N ARG A 229 1.71 21.66 -19.38
CA ARG A 229 1.20 22.85 -20.07
C ARG A 229 -0.07 22.48 -20.84
N ASN A 230 -1.21 22.56 -20.16
CA ASN A 230 -2.53 22.19 -20.68
C ASN A 230 -2.65 20.72 -21.11
N PRO A 231 -2.55 19.75 -20.18
CA PRO A 231 -2.61 18.34 -20.50
C PRO A 231 -4.01 17.88 -20.87
N VAL A 232 -4.09 16.92 -21.80
CA VAL A 232 -5.31 16.15 -22.04
C VAL A 232 -5.53 15.20 -20.88
N VAL A 233 -6.68 15.32 -20.20
CA VAL A 233 -7.04 14.46 -19.06
C VAL A 233 -7.83 13.26 -19.56
N LEU A 234 -7.23 12.07 -19.46
CA LEU A 234 -7.88 10.80 -19.80
C LEU A 234 -8.39 10.11 -18.53
N LYS A 235 -9.71 10.05 -18.35
CA LYS A 235 -10.37 9.30 -17.26
C LYS A 235 -10.87 7.97 -17.82
N LEU A 236 -10.07 6.93 -17.70
CA LEU A 236 -10.37 5.63 -18.33
C LEU A 236 -10.90 4.65 -17.29
N GLU A 237 -12.18 4.31 -17.42
CA GLU A 237 -12.84 3.30 -16.60
C GLU A 237 -13.08 2.05 -17.44
N GLU A 238 -12.29 0.99 -17.19
CA GLU A 238 -12.55 -0.32 -17.79
C GLU A 238 -13.64 -1.04 -16.98
N ALA A 239 -14.62 -1.66 -17.66
CA ALA A 239 -15.53 -2.60 -17.00
C ALA A 239 -14.73 -3.81 -16.49
N GLU A 240 -14.97 -4.23 -15.24
CA GLU A 240 -14.37 -5.45 -14.70
C GLU A 240 -14.98 -6.66 -15.43
N ALA A 241 -14.15 -7.58 -15.91
CA ALA A 241 -14.65 -8.79 -16.58
C ALA A 241 -15.43 -9.67 -15.60
N GLU A 242 -16.45 -10.39 -16.07
CA GLU A 242 -17.23 -11.32 -15.24
C GLU A 242 -16.29 -12.37 -14.59
N GLY A 243 -16.22 -12.37 -13.26
CA GLY A 243 -15.34 -13.26 -12.49
C GLY A 243 -14.01 -12.64 -12.06
N GLU A 244 -13.65 -11.45 -12.54
CA GLU A 244 -12.56 -10.65 -11.98
C GLU A 244 -13.11 -9.74 -10.89
N GLY A 245 -12.39 -9.64 -9.76
CA GLY A 245 -12.73 -8.69 -8.72
C GLY A 245 -12.67 -9.24 -7.30
N VAL A 246 -13.20 -8.44 -6.38
CA VAL A 246 -13.12 -8.68 -4.94
C VAL A 246 -14.46 -9.19 -4.44
N SER A 247 -14.48 -10.39 -3.86
CA SER A 247 -15.61 -10.88 -3.06
C SER A 247 -15.63 -10.16 -1.72
N GLN A 248 -16.70 -9.43 -1.43
CA GLN A 248 -16.78 -8.55 -0.26
C GLN A 248 -17.71 -9.15 0.79
N PHE A 249 -17.20 -9.34 2.01
CA PHE A 249 -17.91 -9.92 3.13
C PHE A 249 -17.90 -8.98 4.35
N VAL A 250 -19.00 -8.94 5.08
CA VAL A 250 -19.16 -8.16 6.30
C VAL A 250 -19.62 -9.05 7.45
N VAL A 251 -18.97 -8.90 8.60
CA VAL A 251 -19.29 -9.62 9.82
C VAL A 251 -19.60 -8.61 10.90
N LYS A 252 -20.83 -8.66 11.42
CA LYS A 252 -21.25 -7.87 12.59
C LYS A 252 -20.80 -8.61 13.85
N CYS A 253 -19.94 -7.99 14.66
CA CYS A 253 -19.41 -8.61 15.87
C CYS A 253 -18.98 -7.57 16.92
N ALA A 254 -18.85 -8.00 18.17
CA ALA A 254 -18.32 -7.14 19.24
C ALA A 254 -16.79 -6.92 19.09
N GLU A 255 -16.27 -5.92 19.80
CA GLU A 255 -14.85 -5.54 19.74
C GLU A 255 -13.88 -6.64 20.20
N ASP A 256 -14.21 -7.40 21.24
CA ASP A 256 -13.43 -8.56 21.68
C ASP A 256 -13.56 -9.72 20.68
N GLU A 257 -14.72 -9.89 20.07
CA GLU A 257 -14.98 -10.94 19.08
C GLU A 257 -14.15 -10.75 17.80
N LYS A 258 -13.80 -9.52 17.42
CA LYS A 258 -12.82 -9.26 16.34
C LYS A 258 -11.52 -10.03 16.57
N PHE A 259 -10.99 -10.03 17.81
CA PHE A 259 -9.77 -10.76 18.18
C PHE A 259 -10.00 -12.28 18.15
N LEU A 260 -11.15 -12.75 18.60
CA LEU A 260 -11.53 -14.16 18.54
C LEU A 260 -11.60 -14.67 17.11
N LEU A 261 -12.27 -13.93 16.22
CA LEU A 261 -12.41 -14.28 14.81
C LEU A 261 -11.04 -14.23 14.11
N ALA A 262 -10.23 -13.19 14.32
CA ALA A 262 -8.89 -13.12 13.77
C ALA A 262 -8.02 -14.30 14.25
N TYR A 263 -8.10 -14.65 15.53
CA TYR A 263 -7.41 -15.82 16.08
C TYR A 263 -7.81 -17.10 15.32
N VAL A 264 -9.10 -17.36 15.18
CA VAL A 264 -9.63 -18.58 14.54
C VAL A 264 -9.27 -18.61 13.05
N ILE A 265 -9.48 -17.52 12.33
CA ILE A 265 -9.19 -17.39 10.89
C ILE A 265 -7.74 -17.76 10.59
N PHE A 266 -6.79 -17.15 11.29
CA PHE A 266 -5.37 -17.35 10.99
C PHE A 266 -4.82 -18.63 11.60
N LYS A 267 -5.31 -19.04 12.77
CA LYS A 267 -4.81 -20.25 13.42
C LYS A 267 -5.30 -21.53 12.75
N LEU A 268 -6.56 -21.56 12.32
CA LEU A 268 -7.13 -22.66 11.55
C LEU A 268 -6.81 -22.56 10.05
N LYS A 269 -6.16 -21.46 9.62
CA LYS A 269 -5.80 -21.19 8.22
C LYS A 269 -7.01 -21.28 7.29
N LEU A 270 -8.13 -20.71 7.72
CA LEU A 270 -9.36 -20.62 6.92
C LEU A 270 -9.13 -19.82 5.64
N ILE A 271 -8.17 -18.88 5.70
CA ILE A 271 -7.72 -18.09 4.55
C ILE A 271 -6.34 -18.61 4.14
N LYS A 272 -6.20 -18.94 2.85
CA LYS A 272 -4.94 -19.38 2.24
C LYS A 272 -4.33 -18.25 1.43
N GLY A 273 -3.01 -18.08 1.55
CA GLY A 273 -2.26 -17.04 0.85
C GLY A 273 -2.00 -15.81 1.71
N LYS A 274 -1.52 -14.74 1.07
CA LYS A 274 -1.13 -13.53 1.78
C LYS A 274 -2.32 -12.69 2.20
N CYS A 275 -2.26 -12.13 3.39
CA CYS A 275 -3.31 -11.28 3.96
C CYS A 275 -2.76 -9.92 4.37
N ILE A 276 -3.52 -8.87 4.06
CA ILE A 276 -3.32 -7.53 4.61
C ILE A 276 -4.42 -7.29 5.63
N ILE A 277 -4.04 -6.85 6.83
CA ILE A 277 -4.98 -6.51 7.90
C ILE A 277 -4.91 -5.01 8.14
N PHE A 278 -6.02 -4.30 7.96
CA PHE A 278 -6.11 -2.88 8.28
C PHE A 278 -6.72 -2.67 9.67
N VAL A 279 -6.07 -1.83 10.48
CA VAL A 279 -6.51 -1.43 11.82
C VAL A 279 -6.58 0.10 11.93
N GLY A 280 -7.35 0.59 12.89
CA GLY A 280 -7.64 2.02 13.01
C GLY A 280 -6.48 2.89 13.54
N ASP A 281 -5.57 2.32 14.32
CA ASP A 281 -4.48 3.07 14.96
C ASP A 281 -3.19 2.25 15.13
N ILE A 282 -2.09 2.93 15.42
CA ILE A 282 -0.76 2.32 15.57
C ILE A 282 -0.69 1.41 16.79
N ASP A 283 -1.26 1.81 17.93
CA ASP A 283 -1.24 0.98 19.14
C ASP A 283 -1.98 -0.35 18.90
N ARG A 284 -3.01 -0.31 18.08
CA ARG A 284 -3.79 -1.47 17.65
C ARG A 284 -3.03 -2.37 16.68
N CYS A 285 -2.15 -1.83 15.82
CA CYS A 285 -1.20 -2.63 15.03
C CYS A 285 -0.36 -3.53 15.94
N TYR A 286 0.28 -2.92 16.95
CA TYR A 286 1.12 -3.64 17.90
C TYR A 286 0.31 -4.58 18.79
N ARG A 287 -0.88 -4.16 19.23
CA ARG A 287 -1.79 -5.01 20.02
C ARG A 287 -2.14 -6.28 19.26
N LEU A 288 -2.55 -6.16 17.99
CA LEU A 288 -2.92 -7.30 17.17
C LEU A 288 -1.71 -8.19 16.84
N LYS A 289 -0.55 -7.61 16.54
CA LYS A 289 0.71 -8.36 16.34
C LYS A 289 1.06 -9.20 17.57
N LEU A 290 1.16 -8.57 18.73
CA LEU A 290 1.52 -9.25 19.98
C LEU A 290 0.50 -10.33 20.36
N PHE A 291 -0.79 -10.10 20.07
CA PHE A 291 -1.85 -11.07 20.26
C PHE A 291 -1.69 -12.29 19.35
N LEU A 292 -1.49 -12.09 18.03
CA LEU A 292 -1.28 -13.17 17.07
C LEU A 292 0.00 -13.97 17.36
N GLU A 293 1.05 -13.31 17.86
CA GLU A 293 2.31 -13.93 18.27
C GLU A 293 2.13 -14.91 19.45
N GLN A 294 1.17 -14.66 20.37
CA GLN A 294 0.82 -15.62 21.44
C GLN A 294 0.44 -17.00 20.88
N PHE A 295 -0.17 -17.01 19.70
CA PHE A 295 -0.61 -18.23 19.02
C PHE A 295 0.41 -18.76 17.99
N GLY A 296 1.58 -18.12 17.87
CA GLY A 296 2.62 -18.47 16.92
C GLY A 296 2.35 -18.03 15.48
N THR A 297 1.41 -17.12 15.27
CA THR A 297 1.15 -16.49 13.98
C THR A 297 2.06 -15.27 13.83
N ARG A 298 2.95 -15.28 12.84
CA ARG A 298 3.91 -14.19 12.60
C ARG A 298 3.32 -13.18 11.63
N SER A 299 3.51 -11.90 11.93
CA SER A 299 3.07 -10.78 11.08
C SER A 299 4.07 -9.62 11.16
N CYS A 300 4.20 -8.87 10.07
CA CYS A 300 4.91 -7.60 10.06
C CYS A 300 3.95 -6.41 10.25
N ILE A 301 4.48 -5.28 10.73
CA ILE A 301 3.71 -4.04 10.88
C ILE A 301 4.16 -3.06 9.80
N LEU A 302 3.18 -2.33 9.27
CA LEU A 302 3.38 -1.18 8.41
C LEU A 302 2.61 -0.02 9.03
N ASN A 303 3.33 0.95 9.61
CA ASN A 303 2.76 2.15 10.25
C ASN A 303 3.52 3.41 9.79
N SER A 304 3.01 4.60 10.11
CA SER A 304 3.59 5.88 9.70
C SER A 304 4.83 6.30 10.45
N GLU A 305 5.10 5.70 11.60
CA GLU A 305 6.28 6.06 12.41
C GLU A 305 7.55 5.36 11.92
N LEU A 306 7.40 4.32 11.11
CA LEU A 306 8.52 3.67 10.49
C LEU A 306 9.12 4.57 9.39
N PRO A 307 10.46 4.72 9.36
CA PRO A 307 11.13 5.41 8.26
C PRO A 307 10.75 4.84 6.89
N VAL A 308 10.78 5.69 5.85
CA VAL A 308 10.37 5.32 4.48
C VAL A 308 11.08 4.05 3.99
N ASN A 309 12.40 3.95 4.20
CA ASN A 309 13.18 2.78 3.79
C ASN A 309 12.75 1.49 4.51
N SER A 310 12.39 1.59 5.79
CA SER A 310 11.88 0.47 6.59
C SER A 310 10.51 0.04 6.08
N ARG A 311 9.63 0.99 5.73
CA ARG A 311 8.33 0.72 5.10
C ARG A 311 8.50 -0.03 3.77
N ILE A 312 9.40 0.44 2.90
CA ILE A 312 9.73 -0.22 1.63
C ILE A 312 10.25 -1.64 1.90
N HIS A 313 11.16 -1.81 2.87
CA HIS A 313 11.72 -3.11 3.22
C HIS A 313 10.65 -4.11 3.68
N VAL A 314 9.73 -3.70 4.56
CA VAL A 314 8.62 -4.54 5.03
C VAL A 314 7.76 -5.04 3.86
N VAL A 315 7.50 -4.17 2.89
CA VAL A 315 6.72 -4.50 1.69
C VAL A 315 7.49 -5.46 0.80
N GLU A 316 8.80 -5.25 0.62
CA GLU A 316 9.65 -6.19 -0.11
C GLU A 316 9.65 -7.58 0.54
N GLU A 317 9.79 -7.66 1.86
CA GLU A 317 9.78 -8.92 2.61
C GLU A 317 8.45 -9.66 2.47
N PHE A 318 7.34 -8.93 2.56
CA PHE A 318 6.01 -9.45 2.29
C PHE A 318 5.89 -9.96 0.84
N ASN A 319 6.36 -9.19 -0.14
CA ASN A 319 6.36 -9.58 -1.54
C ASN A 319 7.24 -10.82 -1.81
N LYS A 320 8.35 -10.97 -1.09
CA LYS A 320 9.26 -12.14 -1.11
C LYS A 320 8.74 -13.36 -0.35
N ASN A 321 7.54 -13.29 0.26
CA ASN A 321 6.94 -14.35 1.09
C ASN A 321 7.72 -14.65 2.38
N VAL A 322 8.42 -13.67 2.95
CA VAL A 322 9.01 -13.80 4.29
C VAL A 322 7.90 -13.80 5.35
N TYR A 323 6.90 -12.94 5.14
CA TYR A 323 5.66 -12.87 5.92
C TYR A 323 4.46 -13.07 5.01
N ASP A 324 3.48 -13.83 5.51
CA ASP A 324 2.19 -14.02 4.85
C ASP A 324 1.15 -13.01 5.33
N ILE A 325 1.40 -12.33 6.46
CA ILE A 325 0.46 -11.40 7.09
C ILE A 325 1.17 -10.08 7.34
N ILE A 326 0.57 -8.98 6.87
CA ILE A 326 0.97 -7.62 7.19
C ILE A 326 -0.18 -6.90 7.89
N ILE A 327 0.12 -6.21 8.99
CA ILE A 327 -0.83 -5.39 9.75
C ILE A 327 -0.50 -3.93 9.48
N ALA A 328 -1.48 -3.17 9.02
CA ALA A 328 -1.32 -1.79 8.58
C ALA A 328 -2.28 -0.85 9.32
N SER A 329 -1.78 0.29 9.79
CA SER A 329 -2.62 1.40 10.23
C SER A 329 -2.77 2.41 9.10
N ASP A 330 -3.87 3.17 9.09
CA ASP A 330 -4.12 4.23 8.11
C ASP A 330 -4.49 5.57 8.77
N GLU A 331 -3.87 5.88 9.91
CA GLU A 331 -4.12 7.06 10.78
C GLU A 331 -4.12 8.44 10.09
N HIS A 332 -3.66 8.57 8.84
CA HIS A 332 -3.41 9.87 8.19
C HIS A 332 -4.37 10.23 7.05
N GLU A 333 -5.48 9.51 6.86
CA GLU A 333 -6.58 10.06 6.05
C GLU A 333 -7.34 11.12 6.85
N VAL A 334 -6.71 12.29 7.02
CA VAL A 334 -7.35 13.51 7.54
C VAL A 334 -8.52 13.84 6.63
N LEU A 335 -9.72 13.80 7.22
CA LEU A 335 -10.89 14.64 6.96
C LEU A 335 -10.66 15.67 5.85
N GLY A 336 -10.94 15.27 4.62
CA GLY A 336 -10.84 16.09 3.43
C GLY A 336 -11.96 15.68 2.49
N ASP A 337 -13.19 15.80 3.00
CA ASP A 337 -14.46 15.84 2.28
C ASP A 337 -15.53 16.30 3.32
N GLU A 338 -15.41 17.55 3.79
CA GLU A 338 -16.59 18.30 4.28
C GLU A 338 -17.21 19.02 3.09
N ASP A 339 -17.77 18.24 2.16
CA ASP A 339 -18.69 18.72 1.12
C ASP A 339 -19.80 17.67 0.95
N GLU A 340 -20.47 17.33 2.04
CA GLU A 340 -21.89 16.94 2.00
C GLU A 340 -22.62 18.00 2.83
N PRO A 341 -23.54 18.81 2.25
CA PRO A 341 -24.29 19.77 3.02
C PRO A 341 -25.06 19.02 4.11
N LYS A 342 -24.87 19.42 5.36
CA LYS A 342 -25.75 19.01 6.45
C LYS A 342 -27.14 19.53 6.08
N GLU A 343 -28.08 18.62 5.85
CA GLU A 343 -29.49 18.96 5.95
C GLU A 343 -29.73 19.43 7.40
N GLU A 344 -29.82 20.74 7.57
CA GLU A 344 -30.30 21.34 8.81
C GLU A 344 -31.77 21.00 8.92
N ASP A 345 -32.07 20.18 9.92
CA ASP A 345 -33.42 19.83 10.34
C ASP A 345 -34.12 21.12 10.81
N GLY A 346 -35.20 21.46 10.11
CA GLY A 346 -35.99 22.66 10.37
C GLY A 346 -36.68 22.57 11.73
N GLY A 347 -36.30 23.47 12.63
CA GLY A 347 -36.96 23.69 13.91
C GLY A 347 -37.28 25.17 14.09
N GLU A 348 -38.53 25.48 13.76
CA GLU A 348 -39.35 26.69 13.95
C GLU A 348 -38.79 27.85 14.79
N GLU A 349 -38.87 29.03 14.16
CA GLU A 349 -38.75 30.35 14.76
C GLU A 349 -39.86 30.63 15.78
N ALA A 350 -39.49 31.26 16.90
CA ALA A 350 -40.37 32.18 17.61
C ALA A 350 -39.56 33.40 18.08
N ALA A 351 -40.01 34.56 17.62
CA ALA A 351 -39.46 35.89 17.84
C ALA A 351 -39.58 36.38 19.28
N ASP A 352 -38.66 37.25 19.72
CA ASP A 352 -39.03 38.57 20.26
C ASP A 352 -37.84 39.54 20.25
N ALA A 353 -38.17 40.82 20.09
CA ALA A 353 -37.32 41.95 19.75
C ALA A 353 -36.95 42.86 20.94
N GLY A 354 -35.94 43.72 20.72
CA GLY A 354 -35.62 44.91 21.53
C GLY A 354 -34.72 44.62 22.74
N GLY A 355 -33.75 45.43 23.13
CA GLY A 355 -33.38 46.80 22.80
C GLY A 355 -32.62 47.37 24.01
N ASP A 356 -31.53 48.08 23.72
CA ASP A 356 -30.88 49.12 24.52
C ASP A 356 -29.98 48.84 25.75
N ALA A 357 -29.04 49.78 25.89
CA ALA A 357 -27.84 49.80 26.71
C ALA A 357 -28.03 50.25 28.17
N LYS A 358 -27.13 49.81 29.08
CA LYS A 358 -26.35 50.69 29.99
C LYS A 358 -25.43 49.94 30.96
N ALA A 359 -24.35 50.64 31.32
CA ALA A 359 -23.27 50.28 32.24
C ALA A 359 -23.65 50.35 33.74
N GLY A 360 -22.92 49.62 34.59
CA GLY A 360 -22.93 49.80 36.04
C GLY A 360 -22.08 48.78 36.82
N LYS A 361 -21.08 49.28 37.57
CA LYS A 361 -20.07 48.57 38.38
C LYS A 361 -20.63 47.87 39.64
N GLY A 362 -19.93 46.83 40.15
CA GLY A 362 -20.06 46.44 41.57
C GLY A 362 -19.48 45.08 42.03
N SER A 363 -18.16 45.01 42.24
CA SER A 363 -17.42 44.25 43.29
C SER A 363 -17.64 42.74 43.60
N LYS A 364 -16.59 41.97 43.25
CA LYS A 364 -15.77 41.02 44.05
C LYS A 364 -16.40 39.87 44.87
N ALA A 365 -16.09 38.64 44.44
CA ALA A 365 -15.48 37.61 45.29
C ALA A 365 -14.58 36.69 44.43
N VAL A 366 -13.34 36.45 44.89
CA VAL A 366 -12.30 35.54 44.34
C VAL A 366 -11.84 34.72 45.56
N PRO A 367 -11.69 33.39 45.49
CA PRO A 367 -10.46 32.72 45.02
C PRO A 367 -10.78 31.51 44.12
N GLU A 368 -9.93 30.90 43.30
CA GLU A 368 -8.51 30.60 43.41
C GLU A 368 -8.04 30.08 42.03
N THR A 369 -6.91 30.58 41.52
CA THR A 369 -6.33 30.20 40.23
C THR A 369 -5.06 29.39 40.43
N GLN A 370 -4.96 28.23 39.76
CA GLN A 370 -3.79 27.71 39.01
C GLN A 370 -4.02 26.24 38.56
N PRO A 371 -3.34 25.72 37.52
CA PRO A 371 -2.80 26.38 36.34
C PRO A 371 -3.25 25.71 35.02
N SER A 372 -3.14 26.48 33.94
CA SER A 372 -3.33 26.05 32.56
C SER A 372 -2.43 24.87 32.19
N LYS A 373 -3.04 23.77 31.72
CA LYS A 373 -2.31 22.64 31.14
C LYS A 373 -1.54 23.12 29.91
N LYS A 374 -0.20 23.17 30.05
CA LYS A 374 0.75 23.34 28.95
C LYS A 374 0.32 22.51 27.75
N LYS A 375 0.03 23.18 26.63
CA LYS A 375 -0.09 22.56 25.31
C LYS A 375 1.18 21.74 25.07
N ARG A 376 1.06 20.42 25.13
CA ARG A 376 2.09 19.50 24.66
C ARG A 376 2.37 19.87 23.21
N LYS A 377 3.62 20.24 22.91
CA LYS A 377 4.15 20.41 21.55
C LYS A 377 3.79 19.15 20.77
N THR A 378 2.81 19.25 19.88
CA THR A 378 2.50 18.22 18.90
C THR A 378 3.68 18.12 17.96
N VAL A 379 4.37 16.98 17.97
CA VAL A 379 5.35 16.59 16.95
C VAL A 379 4.69 16.77 15.58
N LYS A 380 5.38 17.45 14.65
CA LYS A 380 4.94 17.59 13.25
C LYS A 380 4.63 16.19 12.72
N LYS A 381 3.35 15.89 12.47
CA LYS A 381 2.89 14.62 11.92
C LYS A 381 3.09 14.65 10.41
N ASP A 382 3.74 13.63 9.86
CA ASP A 382 3.95 13.46 8.41
C ASP A 382 2.60 13.37 7.70
N ARG A 383 2.32 14.34 6.82
CA ARG A 383 1.12 14.39 5.96
C ARG A 383 1.13 13.36 4.82
N GLU A 384 2.20 12.56 4.72
CA GLU A 384 2.58 11.78 3.53
C GLU A 384 2.20 10.28 3.62
N TYR A 385 1.59 9.82 4.71
CA TYR A 385 1.41 8.39 4.93
C TYR A 385 0.03 7.85 4.50
N GLY A 386 -0.01 6.95 3.52
CA GLY A 386 -1.22 6.19 3.20
C GLY A 386 -0.92 4.77 2.75
N VAL A 387 -1.02 3.76 3.63
CA VAL A 387 -0.91 2.33 3.23
C VAL A 387 -2.02 1.91 2.27
N SER A 388 -3.14 2.62 2.32
CA SER A 388 -4.26 2.46 1.41
C SER A 388 -3.92 2.91 -0.02
N ARG A 389 -2.83 3.67 -0.25
CA ARG A 389 -2.42 4.23 -1.55
C ARG A 389 -0.98 3.84 -1.87
N GLY A 390 -0.65 3.79 -3.16
CA GLY A 390 0.26 2.79 -3.75
C GLY A 390 1.62 2.51 -3.09
N ILE A 391 1.48 1.55 -2.20
CA ILE A 391 2.42 0.47 -2.01
C ILE A 391 1.91 -0.72 -2.82
N ASP A 392 2.76 -1.31 -3.67
CA ASP A 392 2.41 -2.47 -4.48
C ASP A 392 2.58 -3.79 -3.70
N PHE A 393 1.46 -4.42 -3.38
CA PHE A 393 1.40 -5.71 -2.72
C PHE A 393 1.11 -6.81 -3.74
N LYS A 394 2.00 -7.80 -3.84
CA LYS A 394 1.91 -8.86 -4.84
C LYS A 394 1.23 -10.09 -4.27
N ASN A 395 0.25 -10.62 -5.01
CA ASN A 395 -0.48 -11.86 -4.72
C ASN A 395 -1.18 -11.85 -3.35
N VAL A 396 -1.86 -10.75 -3.04
CA VAL A 396 -2.70 -10.64 -1.83
C VAL A 396 -3.98 -11.42 -2.08
N ALA A 397 -4.20 -12.47 -1.29
CA ALA A 397 -5.41 -13.30 -1.38
C ALA A 397 -6.58 -12.68 -0.61
N CYS A 398 -6.29 -12.04 0.54
CA CYS A 398 -7.31 -11.46 1.39
C CYS A 398 -6.92 -10.08 1.93
N VAL A 399 -7.90 -9.18 1.98
CA VAL A 399 -7.85 -7.95 2.76
C VAL A 399 -8.83 -8.08 3.94
N LEU A 400 -8.32 -8.00 5.16
CA LEU A 400 -9.13 -7.99 6.38
C LEU A 400 -9.18 -6.56 6.93
N ASN A 401 -10.34 -5.91 6.85
CA ASN A 401 -10.59 -4.69 7.61
C ASN A 401 -10.96 -5.11 9.04
N PHE A 402 -9.94 -5.22 9.90
CA PHE A 402 -10.14 -5.53 11.32
C PHE A 402 -10.91 -4.39 12.00
N ASP A 403 -10.60 -3.16 11.61
CA ASP A 403 -11.43 -1.99 11.87
C ASP A 403 -11.95 -1.43 10.56
N LEU A 404 -13.25 -1.10 10.54
CA LEU A 404 -13.86 -0.51 9.37
C LEU A 404 -13.20 0.86 9.09
N PRO A 405 -12.89 1.19 7.82
CA PRO A 405 -12.41 2.52 7.47
C PRO A 405 -13.47 3.57 7.77
N THR A 406 -13.05 4.84 7.90
CA THR A 406 -13.94 5.98 8.16
C THR A 406 -14.73 6.45 6.93
N SER A 407 -14.33 6.03 5.72
CA SER A 407 -14.98 6.44 4.46
C SER A 407 -15.08 5.30 3.44
N SER A 408 -16.05 5.42 2.51
CA SER A 408 -16.25 4.48 1.40
C SER A 408 -15.13 4.50 0.36
N LYS A 409 -14.47 5.66 0.19
CA LYS A 409 -13.29 5.84 -0.66
C LYS A 409 -12.11 5.03 -0.10
N SER A 410 -11.84 5.19 1.20
CA SER A 410 -10.81 4.41 1.90
C SER A 410 -11.07 2.91 1.82
N TYR A 411 -12.32 2.50 2.04
CA TYR A 411 -12.75 1.11 1.86
C TYR A 411 -12.39 0.57 0.46
N THR A 412 -12.73 1.31 -0.59
CA THR A 412 -12.42 0.91 -1.97
C THR A 412 -10.91 0.77 -2.21
N HIS A 413 -10.10 1.69 -1.65
CA HIS A 413 -8.64 1.65 -1.76
C HIS A 413 -8.01 0.47 -1.00
N ARG A 414 -8.53 0.15 0.19
CA ARG A 414 -8.09 -0.99 1.01
C ARG A 414 -8.39 -2.31 0.28
N ILE A 415 -9.61 -2.51 -0.21
CA ILE A 415 -9.97 -3.76 -0.91
C ILE A 415 -9.28 -3.90 -2.28
N GLY A 416 -8.92 -2.79 -2.93
CA GLY A 416 -8.13 -2.77 -4.17
C GLY A 416 -6.65 -3.21 -3.99
N ARG A 417 -6.26 -3.65 -2.79
CA ARG A 417 -4.96 -4.29 -2.55
C ARG A 417 -4.97 -5.79 -2.91
N THR A 418 -6.14 -6.40 -3.05
CA THR A 418 -6.32 -7.75 -3.60
C THR A 418 -6.95 -7.69 -5.00
N ALA A 419 -7.16 -8.84 -5.62
CA ALA A 419 -7.74 -8.98 -6.97
C ALA A 419 -7.00 -8.19 -8.08
N ARG A 420 -5.66 -8.20 -8.05
CA ARG A 420 -4.83 -7.52 -9.07
C ARG A 420 -4.44 -8.47 -10.19
N ALA A 421 -4.18 -7.92 -11.37
CA ALA A 421 -3.69 -8.65 -12.55
C ALA A 421 -4.56 -9.87 -12.93
N GLY A 422 -5.88 -9.68 -12.97
CA GLY A 422 -6.84 -10.73 -13.37
C GLY A 422 -7.08 -11.83 -12.32
N GLN A 423 -6.55 -11.69 -11.10
CA GLN A 423 -6.85 -12.63 -10.01
C GLN A 423 -8.11 -12.22 -9.24
N THR A 424 -8.78 -13.20 -8.64
CA THR A 424 -9.86 -12.98 -7.67
C THR A 424 -9.29 -12.70 -6.29
N GLY A 425 -9.97 -11.83 -5.54
CA GLY A 425 -9.60 -11.49 -4.17
C GLY A 425 -10.76 -11.59 -3.20
N MET A 426 -10.47 -11.68 -1.90
CA MET A 426 -11.48 -11.59 -0.85
C MET A 426 -11.23 -10.37 0.03
N ALA A 427 -12.29 -9.65 0.37
CA ALA A 427 -12.29 -8.63 1.41
C ALA A 427 -13.26 -9.03 2.52
N LEU A 428 -12.78 -9.06 3.76
CA LEU A 428 -13.58 -9.32 4.95
C LEU A 428 -13.53 -8.09 5.84
N SER A 429 -14.68 -7.58 6.26
CA SER A 429 -14.77 -6.42 7.15
C SER A 429 -15.51 -6.76 8.43
N PHE A 430 -14.90 -6.40 9.56
CA PHE A 430 -15.58 -6.42 10.84
C PHE A 430 -16.28 -5.09 11.09
N VAL A 431 -17.52 -5.17 11.58
CA VAL A 431 -18.38 -4.02 11.86
C VAL A 431 -18.93 -4.21 13.27
N VAL A 432 -18.80 -3.18 14.11
CA VAL A 432 -19.37 -3.18 15.45
C VAL A 432 -20.76 -2.55 15.41
N PRO A 433 -21.83 -3.30 15.70
CA PRO A 433 -23.16 -2.72 15.84
C PRO A 433 -23.20 -1.67 16.96
N ALA A 434 -24.02 -0.63 16.82
CA ALA A 434 -24.12 0.44 17.81
C ALA A 434 -24.45 -0.10 19.22
N GLU A 435 -25.25 -1.17 19.30
CA GLU A 435 -25.61 -1.85 20.55
C GLU A 435 -24.42 -2.54 21.23
N LEU A 436 -23.41 -2.97 20.47
CA LEU A 436 -22.23 -3.69 20.98
C LEU A 436 -21.04 -2.76 21.22
N PHE A 437 -21.15 -1.49 20.85
CA PHE A 437 -20.11 -0.49 21.04
C PHE A 437 -19.75 -0.35 22.52
N ARG A 438 -18.44 -0.32 22.82
CA ARG A 438 -17.88 -0.19 24.18
C ARG A 438 -18.28 -1.27 25.19
N LYS A 439 -18.91 -2.39 24.77
CA LYS A 439 -19.18 -3.53 25.66
C LYS A 439 -17.89 -4.11 26.27
N HIS A 440 -16.83 -4.21 25.47
CA HIS A 440 -15.50 -4.59 25.94
C HIS A 440 -14.55 -3.38 25.91
N LYS A 441 -14.57 -2.57 26.98
CA LYS A 441 -13.79 -1.31 27.09
C LYS A 441 -12.29 -1.46 26.74
N PRO A 442 -11.55 -2.50 27.16
CA PRO A 442 -10.10 -2.58 26.92
C PRO A 442 -9.68 -2.72 25.46
N THR A 443 -10.57 -3.20 24.58
CA THR A 443 -10.28 -3.35 23.14
C THR A 443 -11.06 -2.39 22.26
N SER A 444 -11.96 -1.58 22.83
CA SER A 444 -12.80 -0.68 22.04
C SER A 444 -12.01 0.52 21.53
N ILE A 445 -12.31 0.94 20.31
CA ILE A 445 -11.79 2.15 19.67
C ILE A 445 -12.92 3.14 19.40
N GLU A 446 -12.60 4.43 19.29
CA GLU A 446 -13.63 5.45 19.11
C GLU A 446 -14.29 5.42 17.72
N SER A 447 -13.53 5.07 16.69
CA SER A 447 -14.03 4.99 15.31
C SER A 447 -15.17 3.98 15.14
N ALA A 448 -15.19 2.93 15.97
CA ALA A 448 -16.22 1.88 15.94
C ALA A 448 -17.63 2.40 16.29
N LYS A 449 -17.77 3.63 16.81
CA LYS A 449 -19.06 4.23 17.13
C LYS A 449 -19.94 4.41 15.89
N ASP A 450 -19.34 4.75 14.75
CA ASP A 450 -20.05 5.10 13.52
C ASP A 450 -19.97 3.98 12.45
N ASP A 451 -19.51 2.78 12.83
CA ASP A 451 -19.32 1.62 11.95
C ASP A 451 -20.57 1.31 11.11
N GLU A 452 -21.78 1.30 11.70
CA GLU A 452 -23.02 1.00 10.96
C GLU A 452 -23.38 2.08 9.93
N LYS A 453 -23.14 3.35 10.25
CA LYS A 453 -23.37 4.47 9.32
C LYS A 453 -22.40 4.39 8.14
N VAL A 454 -21.13 4.12 8.42
CA VAL A 454 -20.10 4.01 7.39
C VAL A 454 -20.34 2.77 6.53
N LEU A 455 -20.77 1.65 7.10
CA LEU A 455 -21.19 0.46 6.36
C LEU A 455 -22.32 0.80 5.38
N ALA A 456 -23.35 1.53 5.81
CA ALA A 456 -24.44 1.93 4.93
C ALA A 456 -23.94 2.77 3.74
N LYS A 457 -23.03 3.72 3.97
CA LYS A 457 -22.37 4.50 2.90
C LYS A 457 -21.54 3.60 1.96
N ILE A 458 -20.80 2.63 2.51
CA ILE A 458 -20.01 1.66 1.73
C ILE A 458 -20.91 0.82 0.83
N VAL A 459 -21.97 0.21 1.38
CA VAL A 459 -22.91 -0.62 0.63
C VAL A 459 -23.54 0.18 -0.51
N LYS A 460 -24.02 1.41 -0.23
CA LYS A 460 -24.57 2.30 -1.26
C LYS A 460 -23.55 2.59 -2.38
N HIS A 461 -22.30 2.84 -2.03
CA HIS A 461 -21.24 3.13 -3.01
C HIS A 461 -20.82 1.89 -3.82
N GLN A 462 -20.77 0.71 -3.20
CA GLN A 462 -20.46 -0.56 -3.90
C GLN A 462 -21.59 -0.97 -4.84
N MET A 463 -22.85 -0.79 -4.43
CA MET A 463 -24.02 -1.04 -5.29
C MET A 463 -24.02 -0.15 -6.52
N LYS A 464 -23.66 1.14 -6.40
CA LYS A 464 -23.47 2.04 -7.55
C LYS A 464 -22.40 1.56 -8.53
N LYS A 465 -21.44 0.75 -8.07
CA LYS A 465 -20.38 0.13 -8.88
C LYS A 465 -20.75 -1.28 -9.35
N GLY A 466 -21.99 -1.72 -9.16
CA GLY A 466 -22.45 -3.08 -9.51
C GLY A 466 -21.84 -4.18 -8.63
N LYS A 467 -21.31 -3.84 -7.45
CA LYS A 467 -20.69 -4.79 -6.52
C LYS A 467 -21.55 -5.03 -5.30
N GLU A 468 -21.69 -6.29 -4.93
CA GLU A 468 -22.44 -6.70 -3.75
C GLU A 468 -21.51 -6.91 -2.54
N VAL A 469 -21.96 -6.44 -1.38
CA VAL A 469 -21.31 -6.69 -0.08
C VAL A 469 -22.17 -7.70 0.68
N LYS A 470 -21.66 -8.92 0.86
CA LYS A 470 -22.43 -10.03 1.44
C LYS A 470 -22.23 -10.12 2.96
N PRO A 471 -23.29 -10.40 3.75
CA PRO A 471 -23.10 -10.76 5.14
C PRO A 471 -22.39 -12.11 5.25
N TYR A 472 -21.48 -12.24 6.22
CA TYR A 472 -20.84 -13.51 6.57
C TYR A 472 -21.08 -13.78 8.06
N ASN A 473 -21.71 -14.92 8.34
CA ASN A 473 -22.06 -15.31 9.70
C ASN A 473 -21.16 -16.45 10.14
N PHE A 474 -20.39 -16.23 11.20
CA PHE A 474 -19.64 -17.30 11.85
C PHE A 474 -20.56 -18.08 12.81
N ASP A 475 -20.41 -19.40 12.84
CA ASP A 475 -21.04 -20.22 13.88
C ASP A 475 -20.31 -20.00 15.21
N MET A 476 -20.80 -19.03 15.98
CA MET A 476 -20.21 -18.66 17.27
C MET A 476 -20.16 -19.84 18.24
N LYS A 477 -21.06 -20.82 18.14
CA LYS A 477 -21.06 -21.99 19.03
C LYS A 477 -19.81 -22.85 18.83
N GLN A 478 -19.32 -22.96 17.60
CA GLN A 478 -18.10 -23.71 17.28
C GLN A 478 -16.84 -22.97 17.73
N ILE A 479 -16.92 -21.64 17.82
CA ILE A 479 -15.79 -20.77 18.11
C ILE A 479 -15.69 -20.46 19.61
N GLU A 480 -16.77 -20.63 20.37
CA GLU A 480 -16.83 -20.36 21.81
C GLU A 480 -15.74 -21.08 22.61
N ALA A 481 -15.37 -22.28 22.17
CA ALA A 481 -14.31 -23.07 22.79
C ALA A 481 -12.92 -22.38 22.74
N PHE A 482 -12.72 -21.43 21.83
CA PHE A 482 -11.50 -20.63 21.71
C PHE A 482 -11.51 -19.35 22.56
N ARG A 483 -12.66 -18.98 23.14
CA ARG A 483 -12.86 -17.71 23.85
C ARG A 483 -11.96 -17.57 25.08
N TYR A 484 -11.79 -18.64 25.86
CA TYR A 484 -10.93 -18.60 27.05
C TYR A 484 -9.47 -18.31 26.68
N ARG A 485 -8.98 -18.90 25.58
CA ARG A 485 -7.62 -18.70 25.07
C ARG A 485 -7.42 -17.29 24.53
N MET A 486 -8.42 -16.78 23.83
CA MET A 486 -8.44 -15.40 23.40
C MET A 486 -8.33 -14.47 24.61
N GLY A 487 -9.08 -14.73 25.69
CA GLY A 487 -9.00 -13.99 26.95
C GLY A 487 -7.60 -14.04 27.60
N ASP A 488 -6.97 -15.21 27.66
CA ASP A 488 -5.61 -15.37 28.19
C ASP A 488 -4.57 -14.57 27.39
N ALA A 489 -4.65 -14.63 26.06
CA ALA A 489 -3.77 -13.88 25.19
C ALA A 489 -3.98 -12.37 25.32
N LEU A 490 -5.24 -11.89 25.38
CA LEU A 490 -5.53 -10.46 25.58
C LEU A 490 -5.01 -9.93 26.92
N ARG A 491 -5.04 -10.74 27.99
CA ARG A 491 -4.45 -10.38 29.28
C ARG A 491 -2.93 -10.24 29.23
N ALA A 492 -2.26 -11.03 28.39
CA ALA A 492 -0.81 -10.93 28.20
C ALA A 492 -0.40 -9.67 27.39
N VAL A 493 -1.30 -9.11 26.59
CA VAL A 493 -1.05 -7.93 25.75
C VAL A 493 -1.54 -6.65 26.45
N THR A 494 -0.72 -6.16 27.37
CA THR A 494 -0.98 -4.93 28.12
C THR A 494 -0.56 -3.68 27.34
N GLY A 495 -1.06 -2.50 27.74
CA GLY A 495 -0.62 -1.23 27.17
C GLY A 495 0.89 -0.97 27.35
N ILE A 496 1.48 -1.50 28.42
CA ILE A 496 2.94 -1.42 28.67
C ILE A 496 3.68 -2.24 27.60
N ALA A 497 3.26 -3.50 27.39
CA ALA A 497 3.86 -4.37 26.38
C ALA A 497 3.77 -3.78 24.96
N ILE A 498 2.66 -3.12 24.64
CA ILE A 498 2.45 -2.42 23.36
C ILE A 498 3.47 -1.29 23.20
N ARG A 499 3.57 -0.40 24.21
CA ARG A 499 4.51 0.73 24.19
C ARG A 499 5.96 0.25 24.12
N GLU A 500 6.32 -0.81 24.84
CA GLU A 500 7.65 -1.40 24.81
C GLU A 500 7.97 -1.98 23.43
N ALA A 501 7.03 -2.71 22.81
CA ALA A 501 7.22 -3.26 21.47
C ALA A 501 7.43 -2.17 20.42
N ARG A 502 6.58 -1.12 20.46
CA ARG A 502 6.70 0.07 19.60
C ARG A 502 8.02 0.80 19.78
N THR A 503 8.40 1.06 21.03
CA THR A 503 9.68 1.74 21.34
C THR A 503 10.87 0.89 20.91
N ARG A 504 10.83 -0.43 21.08
CA ARG A 504 11.89 -1.34 20.63
C ARG A 504 12.08 -1.29 19.12
N GLU A 505 10.98 -1.33 18.36
CA GLU A 505 11.04 -1.27 16.90
C GLU A 505 11.64 0.07 16.42
N LEU A 506 11.17 1.19 16.97
CA LEU A 506 11.72 2.52 16.67
C LEU A 506 13.20 2.65 17.03
N ARG A 507 13.62 2.17 18.21
CA ARG A 507 15.03 2.18 18.62
C ARG A 507 15.91 1.36 17.67
N GLN A 508 15.46 0.18 17.25
CA GLN A 508 16.20 -0.64 16.29
C GLN A 508 16.37 0.06 14.95
N GLU A 509 15.34 0.77 14.49
CA GLU A 509 15.41 1.55 13.25
C GLU A 509 16.33 2.79 13.38
N LEU A 510 16.34 3.45 14.54
CA LEU A 510 17.29 4.55 14.83
C LEU A 510 18.74 4.07 14.76
N ILE A 511 19.05 2.90 15.33
CA ILE A 511 20.40 2.31 15.29
C ILE A 511 20.84 1.96 13.86
N LYS A 512 19.90 1.51 13.01
CA LYS A 512 20.18 1.16 11.60
C LYS A 512 20.27 2.37 10.69
N SER A 513 19.91 3.56 11.16
CA SER A 513 19.88 4.77 10.34
C SER A 513 21.28 5.23 9.97
N GLU A 514 21.59 5.23 8.67
CA GLU A 514 22.86 5.74 8.14
C GLU A 514 23.07 7.24 8.43
N LYS A 515 21.97 8.02 8.50
CA LYS A 515 22.04 9.46 8.81
C LYS A 515 22.49 9.73 10.24
N LEU A 516 22.07 8.89 11.19
CA LEU A 516 22.43 9.01 12.60
C LEU A 516 23.76 8.34 12.93
N LYS A 517 24.32 7.58 11.98
CA LYS A 517 25.60 6.89 12.17
C LYS A 517 26.72 7.88 12.53
N ARG A 518 26.82 9.02 11.84
CA ARG A 518 27.79 10.09 12.17
C ARG A 518 27.53 10.71 13.55
N HIS A 519 26.27 10.95 13.89
CA HIS A 519 25.90 11.49 15.20
C HIS A 519 26.27 10.54 16.35
N PHE A 520 26.11 9.23 16.17
CA PHE A 520 26.52 8.20 17.13
C PHE A 520 28.04 7.94 17.14
N GLU A 521 28.73 8.19 16.03
CA GLU A 521 30.20 8.21 15.98
C GLU A 521 30.75 9.41 16.77
N GLU A 522 30.08 10.55 16.75
CA GLU A 522 30.43 11.76 17.52
C GLU A 522 29.95 11.70 18.99
N ASN A 523 28.86 10.97 19.29
CA ASN A 523 28.26 10.84 20.62
C ASN A 523 28.11 9.34 21.00
N PRO A 524 29.22 8.66 21.35
CA PRO A 524 29.19 7.22 21.64
C PRO A 524 28.36 6.87 22.89
N GLU A 525 28.26 7.80 23.85
CA GLU A 525 27.43 7.65 25.05
C GLU A 525 25.93 7.54 24.72
N ASP A 526 25.44 8.26 23.71
CA ASP A 526 24.03 8.20 23.29
C ASP A 526 23.70 6.86 22.63
N LEU A 527 24.63 6.32 21.85
CA LEU A 527 24.52 4.97 21.30
C LEU A 527 24.55 3.91 22.41
N HIS A 528 25.38 4.12 23.43
CA HIS A 528 25.46 3.25 24.60
C HIS A 528 24.15 3.30 25.40
N HIS A 529 23.60 4.48 25.69
CA HIS A 529 22.30 4.64 26.32
C HIS A 529 21.17 3.98 25.51
N LEU A 530 21.15 4.14 24.18
CA LEU A 530 20.13 3.54 23.33
C LEU A 530 20.18 2.00 23.30
N ARG A 531 21.38 1.42 23.50
CA ARG A 531 21.61 -0.03 23.58
C ARG A 531 21.41 -0.61 24.98
N HIS A 532 21.68 0.18 26.03
CA HIS A 532 21.67 -0.25 27.42
C HIS A 532 20.40 0.12 28.20
N ASP A 533 19.50 0.91 27.62
CA ASP A 533 18.12 1.08 28.10
C ASP A 533 17.43 -0.29 28.10
N GLY A 534 17.52 -0.96 29.26
CA GLY A 534 17.28 -2.38 29.43
C GLY A 534 15.90 -2.82 28.97
N GLU A 535 15.87 -4.01 28.37
CA GLU A 535 14.64 -4.71 28.02
C GLU A 535 13.79 -4.95 29.27
N LEU A 536 12.81 -4.07 29.49
CA LEU A 536 11.66 -4.42 30.30
C LEU A 536 10.89 -5.54 29.57
N ARG A 537 10.47 -6.53 30.35
CA ARG A 537 10.19 -7.91 29.91
C ARG A 537 9.31 -7.95 28.65
N PRO A 538 9.75 -8.57 27.54
CA PRO A 538 8.89 -8.76 26.37
C PRO A 538 7.60 -9.49 26.80
N ALA A 539 6.46 -9.18 26.16
CA ALA A 539 5.20 -9.85 26.41
C ALA A 539 5.43 -11.37 26.49
N ARG A 540 5.24 -11.97 27.67
CA ARG A 540 5.63 -13.36 27.93
C ARG A 540 4.79 -14.28 27.05
N VAL A 541 5.36 -14.74 25.94
CA VAL A 541 4.70 -15.68 25.04
C VAL A 541 4.49 -17.00 25.77
N GLN A 542 3.23 -17.33 26.04
CA GLN A 542 2.88 -18.56 26.72
C GLN A 542 3.09 -19.76 25.76
N SER A 543 4.02 -20.65 26.07
CA SER A 543 4.41 -21.76 25.18
C SER A 543 3.23 -22.69 24.83
N HIS A 544 2.35 -22.95 25.80
CA HIS A 544 1.16 -23.79 25.63
C HIS A 544 0.10 -23.17 24.71
N MET A 545 0.11 -21.84 24.54
CA MET A 545 -0.83 -21.14 23.66
C MET A 545 -0.54 -21.33 22.17
N LYS A 546 0.62 -21.88 21.82
CA LYS A 546 0.96 -22.19 20.42
C LYS A 546 0.25 -23.43 19.89
N HIS A 547 -0.07 -24.42 20.73
CA HIS A 547 -0.75 -25.65 20.30
C HIS A 547 -2.26 -25.51 20.50
N ILE A 548 -3.10 -25.93 19.54
CA ILE A 548 -4.53 -26.11 19.79
C ILE A 548 -4.80 -27.55 20.24
N PRO A 549 -5.31 -27.79 21.46
CA PRO A 549 -5.74 -29.12 21.86
C PRO A 549 -6.81 -29.71 20.93
N ASP A 550 -6.71 -31.01 20.65
CA ASP A 550 -7.55 -31.68 19.64
C ASP A 550 -9.05 -31.61 19.90
N TYR A 551 -9.46 -31.48 21.17
CA TYR A 551 -10.88 -31.36 21.56
C TYR A 551 -11.49 -30.00 21.21
N LEU A 552 -10.69 -28.97 20.93
CA LEU A 552 -11.16 -27.64 20.51
C LEU A 552 -11.36 -27.54 19.00
N LEU A 553 -10.86 -28.50 18.23
CA LEU A 553 -11.00 -28.47 16.77
C LEU A 553 -12.42 -28.94 16.39
N PRO A 554 -13.16 -28.20 15.56
CA PRO A 554 -14.47 -28.64 15.07
C PRO A 554 -14.35 -30.01 14.40
N LYS A 555 -15.29 -30.93 14.69
CA LYS A 555 -15.30 -32.29 14.09
C LYS A 555 -15.36 -32.25 12.56
N GLU A 556 -15.97 -31.21 11.99
CA GLU A 556 -16.03 -30.92 10.55
C GLU A 556 -14.75 -30.28 9.99
N GLY A 557 -13.97 -29.58 10.83
CA GLY A 557 -12.63 -29.09 10.47
C GLY A 557 -11.63 -30.20 10.15
N ARG A 558 -11.88 -31.43 10.60
CA ARG A 558 -11.17 -32.64 10.14
C ARG A 558 -11.54 -33.05 8.71
N LYS A 559 -12.79 -32.82 8.26
CA LYS A 559 -13.22 -33.08 6.88
C LYS A 559 -12.79 -31.97 5.91
N GLY A 560 -12.69 -30.72 6.36
CA GLY A 560 -12.12 -29.61 5.58
C GLY A 560 -10.59 -29.69 5.33
N LEU A 561 -9.91 -30.69 5.93
CA LEU A 561 -8.54 -31.08 5.61
C LEU A 561 -8.47 -32.15 4.50
N ALA A 562 -9.59 -32.76 4.13
CA ALA A 562 -9.76 -33.45 2.86
C ALA A 562 -10.37 -32.48 1.85
N ALA A 563 -9.87 -32.49 0.62
CA ALA A 563 -10.04 -31.46 -0.41
C ALA A 563 -11.46 -31.36 -1.04
N GLY A 564 -12.53 -31.68 -0.31
CA GLY A 564 -13.87 -31.89 -0.86
C GLY A 564 -14.85 -30.73 -0.75
N ASP A 565 -15.18 -30.24 0.46
CA ASP A 565 -16.46 -29.51 0.66
C ASP A 565 -16.33 -28.19 1.41
N VAL A 566 -15.46 -27.31 0.92
CA VAL A 566 -15.61 -25.87 1.16
C VAL A 566 -15.46 -25.22 -0.21
N GLY A 567 -16.52 -24.54 -0.68
CA GLY A 567 -16.62 -23.91 -2.00
C GLY A 567 -15.31 -23.26 -2.43
N PHE A 568 -14.56 -24.00 -3.23
CA PHE A 568 -13.19 -23.73 -3.64
C PHE A 568 -13.25 -23.29 -5.10
N VAL A 569 -12.98 -22.01 -5.37
CA VAL A 569 -12.66 -21.56 -6.72
C VAL A 569 -11.19 -21.87 -6.96
N GLY A 570 -10.93 -23.08 -7.44
CA GLY A 570 -9.61 -23.50 -7.86
C GLY A 570 -9.28 -22.96 -9.24
N ILE A 571 -8.19 -22.21 -9.38
CA ILE A 571 -7.58 -21.97 -10.69
C ILE A 571 -6.06 -22.23 -10.61
N ARG A 572 -5.71 -23.33 -11.31
CA ARG A 572 -4.42 -23.76 -11.89
C ARG A 572 -3.21 -23.96 -10.96
N LYS A 573 -2.83 -25.23 -10.84
CA LYS A 573 -1.51 -25.71 -10.41
C LYS A 573 -0.42 -25.17 -11.33
N THR A 574 0.60 -24.50 -10.77
CA THR A 574 1.94 -24.45 -11.37
C THR A 574 3.02 -24.63 -10.31
N SER A 575 3.85 -25.65 -10.59
CA SER A 575 5.19 -25.98 -10.10
C SER A 575 5.50 -25.92 -8.61
N GLU A 576 5.65 -27.12 -8.05
CA GLU A 576 6.25 -27.43 -6.77
C GLU A 576 7.64 -26.79 -6.57
N ASN A 577 7.83 -26.18 -5.40
CA ASN A 577 9.10 -25.63 -4.91
C ASN A 577 10.18 -26.71 -4.74
N ARG A 578 10.92 -26.98 -5.82
CA ARG A 578 12.04 -27.94 -5.92
C ARG A 578 13.18 -27.68 -4.91
N ILE A 579 13.27 -26.46 -4.35
CA ILE A 579 14.33 -26.03 -3.42
C ILE A 579 14.10 -26.57 -1.99
N ARG A 580 12.84 -26.80 -1.58
CA ARG A 580 12.55 -27.28 -0.22
C ARG A 580 12.91 -28.76 -0.03
N LYS A 581 12.85 -29.55 -1.11
CA LYS A 581 13.26 -30.97 -1.12
C LYS A 581 14.78 -31.14 -1.08
N ALA A 582 15.55 -30.27 -1.74
CA ALA A 582 17.02 -30.33 -1.75
C ALA A 582 17.65 -30.09 -0.36
N ARG A 583 17.04 -29.25 0.49
CA ARG A 583 17.52 -29.00 1.86
C ARG A 583 17.20 -30.13 2.85
N ALA A 584 16.20 -30.95 2.58
CA ALA A 584 15.86 -32.11 3.41
C ALA A 584 16.82 -33.29 3.16
N VAL A 585 17.28 -33.46 1.91
CA VAL A 585 18.17 -34.58 1.53
C VAL A 585 19.62 -34.37 2.03
N ASN A 586 20.09 -33.13 2.13
CA ASN A 586 21.46 -32.84 2.58
C ASN A 586 21.67 -32.85 4.10
N ARG A 587 20.62 -33.03 4.91
CA ARG A 587 20.77 -33.23 6.37
C ARG A 587 20.90 -34.69 6.80
N GLY A 588 20.74 -35.64 5.87
CA GLY A 588 20.77 -37.08 6.15
C GLY A 588 22.09 -37.80 5.86
N LYS A 589 23.10 -37.13 5.28
CA LYS A 589 24.39 -37.75 4.92
C LYS A 589 25.55 -36.98 5.52
N GLY A 590 25.82 -37.23 6.81
CA GLY A 590 27.01 -36.69 7.45
C GLY A 590 27.04 -36.99 8.94
N ARG A 591 27.52 -38.20 9.28
CA ARG A 591 28.38 -38.58 10.44
C ARG A 591 28.11 -40.03 10.89
N GLY A 592 28.93 -40.96 10.39
CA GLY A 592 29.48 -42.02 11.25
C GLY A 592 30.52 -41.38 12.19
N LYS A 593 30.91 -41.91 13.35
CA LYS A 593 31.10 -43.31 13.77
C LYS A 593 31.11 -43.35 15.32
N LYS A 594 30.74 -44.53 15.86
CA LYS A 594 30.72 -45.05 17.25
C LYS A 594 31.73 -44.48 18.27
N VAL A 595 31.28 -44.35 19.53
CA VAL A 595 31.93 -44.92 20.74
C VAL A 595 30.85 -45.47 21.69
N VAL A 596 31.17 -46.61 22.31
CA VAL A 596 30.37 -47.53 23.12
C VAL A 596 30.23 -47.07 24.57
N GLY A 597 29.10 -47.35 25.25
CA GLY A 597 29.00 -47.24 26.71
C GLY A 597 27.62 -47.46 27.33
N ARG A 598 27.32 -48.73 27.69
CA ARG A 598 26.38 -49.26 28.72
C ARG A 598 24.93 -48.74 28.83
N LYS A 599 24.00 -49.68 28.58
CA LYS A 599 22.57 -49.68 28.95
C LYS A 599 22.40 -49.61 30.48
N ILE A 600 21.50 -48.73 30.95
CA ILE A 600 20.85 -48.84 32.25
C ILE A 600 19.34 -48.91 31.98
N ASP A 601 18.73 -49.97 32.50
CA ASP A 601 17.34 -50.39 32.34
C ASP A 601 16.44 -49.63 33.35
N PRO A 602 15.42 -48.86 32.91
CA PRO A 602 14.62 -47.99 33.76
C PRO A 602 13.53 -48.71 34.59
N LEU A 603 13.59 -50.04 34.77
CA LEU A 603 12.62 -50.81 35.57
C LEU A 603 13.17 -51.40 36.88
N LYS A 604 14.29 -50.87 37.40
CA LYS A 604 14.84 -51.24 38.72
C LYS A 604 14.81 -50.09 39.74
N THR A 605 13.62 -49.55 40.02
CA THR A 605 13.32 -48.86 41.30
C THR A 605 11.82 -48.93 41.59
N PHE A 606 11.27 -50.14 41.56
CA PHE A 606 10.01 -50.46 42.22
C PHE A 606 10.20 -51.75 43.04
N LYS A 607 10.48 -51.58 44.32
CA LYS A 607 10.14 -52.55 45.37
C LYS A 607 9.57 -51.76 46.54
N GLY A 608 8.29 -51.99 46.81
CA GLY A 608 7.66 -51.58 48.05
C GLY A 608 8.07 -52.50 49.21
N SER A 609 7.95 -51.98 50.43
CA SER A 609 7.08 -52.53 51.48
C SER A 609 7.62 -52.20 52.88
N SER A 610 6.70 -51.68 53.70
CA SER A 610 6.49 -51.93 55.13
C SER A 610 7.57 -51.60 56.17
N ARG A 611 7.20 -50.64 57.03
CA ARG A 611 7.18 -50.67 58.51
C ARG A 611 8.32 -51.38 59.25
N LYS A 612 9.01 -50.61 60.11
CA LYS A 612 8.81 -50.70 61.56
C LYS A 612 8.76 -49.30 62.15
#